data_AF-A0A4Q4YSL0-F1
#
_entry.id   AF-A0A4Q4YSL0-F1
#
_cell.length_a   1.000
_cell.length_b   1.000
_cell.length_c   1.000
_cell.angle_alpha   90.00
_cell.angle_beta   90.00
_cell.angle_gamma   90.00
#
_symmetry.space_group_name_H-M   'P 1'
#
loop_
_entity.id
_entity.type
_entity.pdbx_description
1 polymer ?
#
loop_
_entity_poly.entity_id
_entity_poly.type
_entity_poly.pdbx_seq_one_letter_code
_entity_poly.pdbx_strand_id
1 'polypeptide(L)'
;MLDDFSWRHIPALLAATPMLFGGLFHGLAKPKEVLLTYGMSPSIANTHEAQIVYYGHTMRTSTLGLLIFAFYLQGNLAAVDTTMAIMGAYCGIADVLLLWNYGNRSKVLVRFLNILAIAAWGFAGMTAGPPQ
;
A
#
# COMPACT_ATOMS: atom_id res chain seq x y z
N MET A 1 -13.58 22.43 1.27
CA MET A 1 -13.08 21.05 1.03
C MET A 1 -11.76 20.76 1.73
N LEU A 2 -10.81 21.71 1.76
CA LEU A 2 -9.68 21.69 2.72
C LEU A 2 -10.09 22.22 4.11
N ASP A 3 -11.26 22.83 4.22
CA ASP A 3 -11.81 23.38 5.47
C ASP A 3 -12.11 22.30 6.52
N ASP A 4 -12.34 21.05 6.08
CA ASP A 4 -12.53 19.87 6.94
C ASP A 4 -11.23 19.07 7.15
N PHE A 5 -10.08 19.60 6.74
CA PHE A 5 -8.81 18.91 6.91
C PHE A 5 -8.46 18.80 8.40
N SER A 6 -8.32 17.56 8.88
CA SER A 6 -7.83 17.23 10.21
C SER A 6 -6.46 16.59 10.13
N TRP A 7 -5.62 16.82 11.14
CA TRP A 7 -4.33 16.15 11.31
C TRP A 7 -4.45 14.62 11.25
N ARG A 8 -5.62 14.08 11.60
CA ARG A 8 -5.95 12.65 11.55
C ARG A 8 -5.99 12.05 10.13
N HIS A 9 -6.07 12.91 9.11
CA HIS A 9 -6.14 12.50 7.71
C HIS A 9 -4.75 12.24 7.13
N ILE A 10 -3.69 12.80 7.75
CA ILE A 10 -2.32 12.73 7.25
C ILE A 10 -1.84 11.28 7.05
N PRO A 11 -2.02 10.34 8.01
CA PRO A 11 -1.55 8.96 7.81
C PRO A 11 -2.23 8.26 6.63
N ALA A 12 -3.52 8.51 6.43
CA ALA A 12 -4.27 7.95 5.30
C ALA A 12 -3.76 8.49 3.96
N LEU A 13 -3.58 9.81 3.85
CA LEU A 13 -3.11 10.45 2.64
C LEU A 13 -1.65 10.09 2.33
N LEU A 14 -0.80 10.01 3.36
CA LEU A 14 0.60 9.58 3.22
C LEU A 14 0.71 8.09 2.83
N ALA A 15 -0.20 7.23 3.28
CA ALA A 15 -0.25 5.84 2.85
C ALA A 15 -0.76 5.71 1.40
N ALA A 16 -1.79 6.47 1.03
CA ALA A 16 -2.40 6.42 -0.31
C ALA A 16 -1.47 6.96 -1.41
N THR A 17 -0.68 8.00 -1.11
CA THR A 17 0.21 8.66 -2.08
C THR A 17 1.23 7.73 -2.75
N PRO A 18 2.09 6.99 -2.02
CA PRO A 18 3.06 6.07 -2.61
C PRO A 18 2.38 4.87 -3.29
N MET A 19 1.18 4.49 -2.85
CA MET A 19 0.42 3.41 -3.49
C MET A 19 -0.12 3.84 -4.85
N LEU A 20 -0.74 5.02 -4.89
CA LEU A 20 -1.23 5.65 -6.10
C LEU A 20 -0.09 5.86 -7.09
N PHE A 21 0.94 6.61 -6.70
CA PHE A 21 2.00 7.01 -7.62
C PHE A 21 3.02 5.90 -7.88
N GLY A 22 3.33 5.06 -6.89
CA GLY A 22 4.14 3.87 -7.11
C GLY A 22 3.48 2.87 -8.05
N GLY A 23 2.15 2.78 -8.02
CA GLY A 23 1.37 1.94 -8.92
C GLY A 23 0.88 2.61 -10.22
N LEU A 24 1.06 3.92 -10.40
CA LEU A 24 0.79 4.63 -11.68
C LEU A 24 2.08 4.84 -12.48
N PHE A 25 3.19 5.09 -11.80
CA PHE A 25 4.50 5.36 -12.40
C PHE A 25 5.44 4.16 -12.31
N HIS A 26 4.90 2.94 -12.28
CA HIS A 26 5.67 1.68 -12.22
C HIS A 26 6.68 1.53 -13.37
N GLY A 27 6.45 2.15 -14.53
CA GLY A 27 7.40 2.21 -15.64
C GLY A 27 8.71 2.92 -15.30
N LEU A 28 8.70 3.82 -14.32
CA LEU A 28 9.88 4.55 -13.83
C LEU A 28 10.53 3.86 -12.61
N ALA A 29 9.85 2.88 -12.00
CA ALA A 29 10.16 2.35 -10.66
C ALA A 29 11.11 1.14 -10.64
N LYS A 30 11.86 0.89 -11.72
CA LYS A 30 12.82 -0.22 -11.84
C LYS A 30 12.23 -1.59 -11.40
N PRO A 31 11.27 -2.15 -12.16
CA PRO A 31 10.57 -3.40 -11.82
C PRO A 31 11.48 -4.56 -11.38
N LYS A 32 12.65 -4.69 -12.04
CA LYS A 32 13.66 -5.68 -11.71
C LYS A 32 14.13 -5.63 -10.24
N GLU A 33 14.41 -4.45 -9.70
CA GLU A 33 14.91 -4.31 -8.32
C GLU A 33 13.85 -4.76 -7.28
N VAL A 34 12.58 -4.53 -7.60
CA VAL A 34 11.46 -4.96 -6.77
C VAL A 34 11.28 -6.47 -6.85
N LEU A 35 11.31 -7.06 -8.05
CA LEU A 35 11.21 -8.51 -8.24
C LEU A 35 12.36 -9.27 -7.56
N LEU A 36 13.58 -8.71 -7.61
CA LEU A 36 14.72 -9.23 -6.84
C LEU A 36 14.47 -9.16 -5.33
N THR A 37 13.86 -8.07 -4.84
CA THR A 37 13.50 -7.94 -3.42
C THR A 37 12.50 -9.03 -2.98
N TYR A 38 11.59 -9.43 -3.87
CA TYR A 38 10.63 -10.52 -3.65
C TYR A 38 11.21 -11.94 -3.85
N GLY A 39 12.50 -12.06 -4.17
CA GLY A 39 13.18 -13.35 -4.23
C GLY A 39 13.32 -13.95 -5.63
N MET A 40 12.90 -13.25 -6.68
CA MET A 40 13.15 -13.73 -8.03
C MET A 40 14.65 -13.75 -8.33
N SER A 41 15.11 -14.73 -9.09
CA SER A 41 16.48 -14.74 -9.60
C SER A 41 16.69 -13.59 -10.60
N PRO A 42 17.93 -13.10 -10.78
CA PRO A 42 18.21 -12.05 -11.76
C PRO A 42 17.81 -12.40 -13.20
N SER A 43 17.85 -13.69 -13.57
CA SER A 43 17.43 -14.15 -14.90
C SER A 43 15.92 -14.05 -15.08
N ILE A 44 15.13 -14.38 -14.05
CA ILE A 44 13.66 -14.29 -14.10
C ILE A 44 13.20 -12.83 -13.98
N ALA A 45 13.76 -12.08 -13.04
CA ALA A 45 13.38 -10.69 -12.76
C ALA A 45 13.59 -9.74 -13.95
N ASN A 46 14.42 -10.14 -14.93
CA ASN A 46 14.69 -9.36 -16.14
C ASN A 46 13.82 -9.76 -17.33
N THR A 47 12.98 -10.79 -17.21
CA THR A 47 12.10 -11.26 -18.30
C THR A 47 10.90 -10.34 -18.50
N HIS A 48 10.37 -10.33 -19.72
CA HIS A 48 9.19 -9.51 -20.05
C HIS A 48 7.94 -10.03 -19.34
N GLU A 49 7.81 -11.35 -19.23
CA GLU A 49 6.71 -12.05 -18.59
C GLU A 49 6.61 -11.68 -17.10
N ALA A 50 7.74 -11.68 -16.38
CA ALA A 50 7.78 -11.26 -14.98
C ALA A 50 7.38 -9.79 -14.81
N GLN A 51 7.77 -8.92 -15.76
CA GLN A 51 7.38 -7.52 -15.74
C GLN A 51 5.88 -7.32 -16.00
N ILE A 52 5.27 -8.06 -16.92
CA ILE A 52 3.81 -8.01 -17.16
C ILE A 52 3.05 -8.35 -15.87
N VAL A 53 3.43 -9.45 -15.20
CA VAL A 53 2.79 -9.85 -13.94
C VAL A 53 2.96 -8.78 -12.87
N TYR A 54 4.17 -8.21 -12.77
CA TYR A 54 4.46 -7.10 -11.86
C TYR A 54 3.57 -5.89 -12.13
N TYR A 55 3.39 -5.49 -13.40
CA TYR A 55 2.52 -4.37 -13.77
C TYR A 55 1.07 -4.61 -13.37
N GLY A 56 0.55 -5.82 -13.61
CA GLY A 56 -0.79 -6.21 -13.17
C GLY A 56 -0.97 -6.11 -11.66
N HIS A 57 0.05 -6.50 -10.88
CA HIS A 57 0.06 -6.32 -9.43
C HIS A 57 0.07 -4.83 -9.02
N THR A 58 0.93 -4.01 -9.63
CA THR A 58 1.04 -2.58 -9.26
C THR A 58 -0.22 -1.78 -9.55
N MET A 59 -0.98 -2.12 -10.61
CA MET A 59 -2.27 -1.48 -10.89
C MET A 59 -3.30 -1.71 -9.78
N ARG A 60 -3.28 -2.89 -9.14
CA ARG A 60 -4.17 -3.17 -8.01
C ARG A 60 -3.77 -2.35 -6.80
N THR A 61 -2.47 -2.19 -6.56
CA THR A 61 -1.94 -1.32 -5.50
C THR A 61 -2.32 0.16 -5.73
N SER A 62 -2.25 0.68 -6.96
CA SER A 62 -2.71 2.05 -7.24
C SER A 62 -4.22 2.20 -7.11
N THR A 63 -5.00 1.16 -7.43
CA THR A 63 -6.46 1.17 -7.21
C THR A 63 -6.80 1.37 -5.73
N LEU A 64 -6.06 0.75 -4.82
CA LEU A 64 -6.26 0.96 -3.38
C LEU A 64 -5.95 2.40 -2.96
N GLY A 65 -4.89 3.00 -3.50
CA GLY A 65 -4.60 4.43 -3.30
C GLY A 65 -5.70 5.33 -3.86
N LEU A 66 -6.19 5.05 -5.07
CA LEU A 66 -7.31 5.76 -5.69
C LEU A 66 -8.58 5.67 -4.84
N LEU A 67 -8.90 4.51 -4.26
CA LEU A 67 -10.06 4.34 -3.39
C LEU A 67 -9.96 5.23 -2.15
N ILE A 68 -8.80 5.29 -1.50
CA ILE A 68 -8.60 6.18 -0.35
C ILE A 68 -8.83 7.64 -0.75
N PHE A 69 -8.24 8.09 -1.87
CA PHE A 69 -8.46 9.46 -2.34
C PHE A 69 -9.91 9.71 -2.72
N ALA A 70 -10.57 8.78 -3.41
CA ALA A 70 -11.97 8.92 -3.82
C ALA A 70 -12.90 9.02 -2.61
N PHE A 71 -12.77 8.13 -1.62
CA PHE A 71 -13.57 8.17 -0.39
C PHE A 71 -13.27 9.42 0.44
N TYR A 72 -12.02 9.85 0.48
CA TYR A 72 -11.62 11.08 1.13
C TYR A 72 -12.29 12.32 0.49
N LEU A 73 -12.27 12.40 -0.85
CA LEU A 73 -12.93 13.48 -1.60
C LEU A 73 -14.46 13.45 -1.44
N GLN A 74 -15.05 12.28 -1.19
CA GLN A 74 -16.48 12.11 -0.90
C GLN A 74 -16.84 12.43 0.56
N GLY A 75 -15.86 12.69 1.43
CA GLY A 75 -16.07 12.85 2.87
C GLY A 75 -16.40 11.53 3.61
N ASN A 76 -16.29 10.39 2.94
CA ASN A 76 -16.55 9.07 3.54
C ASN A 76 -15.30 8.54 4.27
N LEU A 77 -14.99 9.16 5.40
CA LEU A 77 -13.79 8.86 6.19
C LEU A 77 -13.83 7.44 6.79
N ALA A 78 -15.02 6.90 7.07
CA ALA A 78 -15.17 5.52 7.53
C ALA A 78 -14.75 4.49 6.46
N ALA A 79 -15.02 4.77 5.19
CA ALA A 79 -14.55 3.94 4.08
C ALA A 79 -13.03 4.06 3.88
N VAL A 80 -12.43 5.23 4.17
CA VAL A 80 -10.97 5.40 4.21
C VAL A 80 -10.36 4.49 5.28
N ASP A 81 -10.87 4.55 6.51
CA ASP A 81 -10.41 3.70 7.62
C ASP A 81 -10.56 2.21 7.31
N THR A 82 -11.71 1.82 6.74
CA THR A 82 -11.96 0.43 6.32
C THR A 82 -10.94 -0.03 5.28
N THR A 83 -10.65 0.82 4.30
CA THR A 83 -9.66 0.52 3.26
C THR A 83 -8.27 0.35 3.88
N MET A 84 -7.85 1.26 4.77
CA MET A 84 -6.58 1.16 5.48
C MET A 84 -6.47 -0.09 6.35
N ALA A 85 -7.53 -0.44 7.09
CA ALA A 85 -7.57 -1.60 7.97
C ALA A 85 -7.40 -2.90 7.18
N ILE A 86 -8.25 -3.11 6.17
CA ILE A 86 -8.26 -4.36 5.38
C ILE A 86 -6.97 -4.50 4.60
N MET A 87 -6.52 -3.44 3.94
CA MET A 87 -5.30 -3.44 3.15
C MET A 87 -4.06 -3.63 4.01
N GLY A 88 -3.92 -2.86 5.10
CA GLY A 88 -2.78 -2.95 6.00
C GLY A 88 -2.67 -4.34 6.63
N ALA A 89 -3.81 -4.92 7.03
CA ALA A 89 -3.85 -6.27 7.58
C ALA A 89 -3.57 -7.32 6.50
N TYR A 90 -4.40 -7.40 5.46
CA TYR A 90 -4.32 -8.50 4.48
C TYR A 90 -3.10 -8.37 3.56
N CYS A 91 -3.00 -7.27 2.80
CA CYS A 91 -1.91 -7.07 1.86
C CYS A 91 -0.57 -6.94 2.59
N GLY A 92 -0.56 -6.26 3.74
CA GLY A 92 0.66 -6.11 4.54
C GLY A 92 1.18 -7.41 5.12
N ILE A 93 0.32 -8.25 5.70
CA ILE A 93 0.72 -9.57 6.21
C ILE A 93 1.18 -10.46 5.04
N ALA A 94 0.46 -10.48 3.92
CA ALA A 94 0.84 -11.26 2.75
C ALA A 94 2.23 -10.85 2.22
N ASP A 95 2.52 -9.56 2.14
CA ASP A 95 3.83 -9.04 1.72
C ASP A 95 4.95 -9.41 2.69
N VAL A 96 4.68 -9.36 3.99
CA VAL A 96 5.64 -9.78 5.03
C VAL A 96 5.95 -11.28 4.92
N LEU A 97 4.92 -12.11 4.73
CA LEU A 97 5.10 -13.56 4.55
C LEU A 97 5.88 -13.87 3.26
N LEU A 98 5.62 -13.17 2.16
CA LEU A 98 6.38 -13.33 0.92
C LEU A 98 7.86 -12.98 1.12
N LEU A 99 8.17 -11.84 1.74
CA LEU A 99 9.54 -11.43 2.01
C LEU A 99 10.26 -12.34 3.01
N TRP A 100 9.54 -12.91 3.97
CA TRP A 100 10.11 -13.84 4.94
C TRP A 100 10.51 -15.18 4.31
N ASN A 101 9.62 -15.73 3.46
CA ASN A 101 9.78 -17.06 2.88
C ASN A 101 10.65 -17.06 1.62
N TYR A 102 10.49 -16.06 0.76
CA TYR A 102 11.10 -16.05 -0.58
C TYR A 102 12.03 -14.86 -0.80
N GLY A 103 11.74 -13.71 -0.18
CA GLY A 103 12.43 -12.45 -0.48
C GLY A 103 13.54 -12.05 0.48
N ASN A 104 13.82 -10.75 0.48
CA ASN A 104 14.84 -10.13 1.32
C ASN A 104 14.34 -9.94 2.76
N ARG A 105 14.83 -10.79 3.67
CA ARG A 105 14.47 -10.78 5.10
C ARG A 105 14.83 -9.48 5.82
N SER A 106 15.86 -8.76 5.39
CA SER A 106 16.28 -7.50 6.02
C SER A 106 15.21 -6.40 5.93
N LYS A 107 14.28 -6.49 4.97
CA LYS A 107 13.19 -5.52 4.80
C LYS A 107 11.91 -5.91 5.55
N VAL A 108 11.82 -7.13 6.07
CA VAL A 108 10.59 -7.67 6.67
C VAL A 108 10.14 -6.83 7.86
N LEU A 109 11.05 -6.53 8.80
CA LEU A 109 10.71 -5.83 10.03
C LEU A 109 10.16 -4.42 9.77
N VAL A 110 10.86 -3.64 8.95
CA VAL A 110 10.42 -2.28 8.58
C VAL A 110 9.06 -2.33 7.90
N ARG A 111 8.86 -3.31 7.01
CA ARG A 111 7.61 -3.43 6.29
C ARG A 111 6.46 -3.84 7.20
N PHE A 112 6.70 -4.78 8.12
CA PHE A 112 5.72 -5.19 9.12
C PHE A 112 5.29 -4.04 10.03
N LEU A 113 6.24 -3.23 10.51
CA LEU A 113 5.91 -2.08 11.36
C LEU A 113 5.07 -1.04 10.60
N ASN A 114 5.41 -0.74 9.35
CA ASN A 114 4.65 0.20 8.54
C ASN A 114 3.22 -0.28 8.27
N ILE A 115 3.04 -1.55 7.88
CA ILE A 115 1.71 -2.08 7.59
C ILE A 115 0.86 -2.25 8.85
N LEU A 116 1.49 -2.58 9.98
CA LEU A 116 0.81 -2.67 11.27
C LEU A 116 0.29 -1.30 11.71
N ALA A 117 1.10 -0.25 11.56
CA ALA A 117 0.69 1.12 11.87
C ALA A 117 -0.50 1.55 11.00
N ILE A 118 -0.47 1.26 9.69
CA ILE A 118 -1.58 1.58 8.77
C ILE A 118 -2.85 0.80 9.16
N ALA A 119 -2.72 -0.51 9.42
CA ALA A 119 -3.86 -1.35 9.78
C ALA A 119 -4.48 -0.90 11.11
N ALA A 120 -3.65 -0.65 12.12
CA ALA A 120 -4.09 -0.19 13.44
C ALA A 120 -4.81 1.16 13.34
N TRP A 121 -4.31 2.09 12.51
CA TRP A 121 -4.94 3.39 12.29
C TRP A 121 -6.35 3.24 11.72
N GLY A 122 -6.51 2.40 10.70
CA GLY A 122 -7.81 2.12 10.09
C GLY A 122 -8.76 1.40 11.05
N PHE A 123 -8.30 0.36 11.77
CA PHE A 123 -9.16 -0.36 12.73
C PHE A 123 -9.63 0.50 13.89
N ALA A 124 -8.79 1.46 14.32
CA ALA A 124 -9.16 2.41 15.35
C ALA A 124 -10.09 3.53 14.85
N GLY A 125 -10.44 3.56 13.56
CA GLY A 125 -11.32 4.60 12.98
C GLY A 125 -10.71 5.99 13.11
N MET A 126 -9.38 6.09 13.10
CA MET A 126 -8.69 7.32 13.48
C MET A 126 -8.89 8.42 12.45
N THR A 127 -9.10 8.08 11.18
CA THR A 127 -9.37 9.08 10.13
C THR A 127 -10.77 9.65 10.24
N ALA A 128 -11.80 8.84 10.49
CA ALA A 128 -13.16 9.30 10.75
C ALA A 128 -13.31 10.01 12.10
N GLY A 129 -12.52 9.62 13.11
CA GLY A 129 -12.66 10.09 14.48
C GLY A 129 -13.83 9.41 15.22
N PRO A 130 -14.04 9.73 16.51
CA PRO A 130 -15.14 9.18 17.28
C PRO A 130 -16.49 9.53 16.64
N PRO A 131 -17.48 8.62 16.69
CA PRO A 131 -18.82 8.91 16.21
C PRO A 131 -19.36 10.15 16.94
N GLN A 132 -19.86 11.11 16.17
CA GLN A 132 -20.53 12.31 16.67
C GLN A 132 -21.97 11.98 17.08
#